data_AF-A0A954WNY2-F1
#
_entry.id   AF-A0A954WNY2-F1
#
_cell.length_a   1.000
_cell.length_b   1.000
_cell.length_c   1.000
_cell.angle_alpha   90.00
_cell.angle_beta   90.00
_cell.angle_gamma   90.00
#
_symmetry.space_group_name_H-M   'P 1'
#
loop_
_entity.id
_entity.type
_entity.pdbx_description
1 polymer ?
#
loop_
_entity_poly.entity_id
_entity_poly.type
_entity_poly.pdbx_seq_one_letter_code
_entity_poly.pdbx_strand_id
1 'polypeptide(L)'
;MNRRWICFSISAVCLHASSPIMMAQYLPPAEPLRAHGDHRQEDHSHHDHSDQDLRNINLSGANLTNAYFLRSTLTDVNLTGAVVAGADFAGAVELNFRQIESTASYQGKNLQGINLSGMDLSGWDFSGQDLTGAVLSETLSNADLSGATVKSVWFGDLAQVQLQSTKSYQDRNLSGIGLAKMDLTGWDFRGQNLANASFVGSMLKDADLTGAMVTGTHFGGAYRVRPSDLTEAQLQSTASYQTKNLQGIGLKQMHLSGWDFHEQDLSHAQLDYASLDNANLRGADLMGAVMTGANLTGAAMTGADLTGAEFTDGSLSGANLTGANLTGINLYKTSLGNVDLSGANLTGVVLYWEWMSGANLSGANLKNTYWDSSDGDPSELSITFDTSTIYNQWTRFPTGFDPVAAGLTFMPSPIGDFNADDRLDHADLSLLIARGPSHRPEMLDLNADGTVSQEDLNIWVHDLVSTFFGDANLDGEFNSSD
;
A
#
# COMPACT_ATOMS: atom_id res chain seq x y z
N MET A 1 -33.93 -2.14 34.83
CA MET A 1 -34.59 -1.71 33.58
C MET A 1 -34.01 -0.36 33.18
N ASN A 2 -33.19 -0.30 32.12
CA ASN A 2 -33.18 0.78 31.11
C ASN A 2 -31.90 0.74 30.26
N ARG A 3 -32.10 0.21 29.04
CA ARG A 3 -31.57 0.57 27.72
C ARG A 3 -30.17 1.20 27.65
N ARG A 4 -29.21 0.37 27.21
CA ARG A 4 -27.96 0.79 26.54
C ARG A 4 -28.32 1.44 25.19
N TRP A 5 -27.78 2.63 24.95
CA TRP A 5 -27.69 3.22 23.61
C TRP A 5 -26.33 2.82 23.01
N ILE A 6 -26.36 2.23 21.82
CA ILE A 6 -25.18 1.95 21.00
C ILE A 6 -25.01 3.17 20.09
N CYS A 7 -23.97 3.98 20.32
CA CYS A 7 -23.52 4.98 19.37
C CYS A 7 -22.40 4.37 18.53
N PHE A 8 -22.67 4.23 17.23
CA PHE A 8 -21.65 3.97 16.20
C PHE A 8 -20.88 5.27 15.96
N SER A 9 -19.58 5.31 16.29
CA SER A 9 -18.65 6.28 15.75
C SER A 9 -17.83 5.63 14.63
N ILE A 10 -17.91 6.25 13.45
CA ILE A 10 -17.25 5.84 12.22
C ILE A 10 -15.75 6.13 12.39
N SER A 11 -14.94 5.09 12.54
CA SER A 11 -13.48 5.22 12.43
C SER A 11 -13.11 5.36 10.95
N ALA A 12 -12.48 6.49 10.62
CA ALA A 12 -11.88 6.73 9.32
C ALA A 12 -10.71 5.77 9.13
N VAL A 13 -10.86 4.86 8.18
CA VAL A 13 -9.82 3.94 7.73
C VAL A 13 -8.80 4.77 6.93
N CYS A 14 -7.63 5.01 7.52
CA CYS A 14 -6.43 5.38 6.78
C CYS A 14 -5.93 4.12 6.06
N LEU A 15 -6.11 4.07 4.74
CA LEU A 15 -5.54 3.04 3.88
C LEU A 15 -4.22 3.58 3.30
N HIS A 16 -3.12 3.07 3.84
CA HIS A 16 -1.81 2.86 3.23
C HIS A 16 -1.28 3.93 2.26
N ALA A 17 -0.75 5.01 2.84
CA ALA A 17 0.41 5.69 2.28
C ALA A 17 1.63 5.28 3.10
N SER A 18 2.63 4.74 2.43
CA SER A 18 3.94 4.31 2.96
C SER A 18 4.48 5.33 3.97
N SER A 19 4.33 5.00 5.25
CA SER A 19 4.79 5.81 6.37
C SER A 19 6.04 5.17 6.95
N PRO A 20 7.12 5.92 7.24
CA PRO A 20 7.97 5.60 8.36
C PRO A 20 7.31 6.19 9.61
N ILE A 21 6.15 5.67 10.01
CA ILE A 21 5.69 5.82 11.40
C ILE A 21 6.34 4.66 12.13
N MET A 22 7.35 4.98 12.93
CA MET A 22 7.98 4.03 13.83
C MET A 22 6.91 3.26 14.60
N MET A 23 7.14 1.95 14.70
CA MET A 23 6.52 1.05 15.65
C MET A 23 6.22 1.75 16.97
N ALA A 24 4.98 1.65 17.43
CA ALA A 24 4.61 1.85 18.82
C ALA A 24 5.39 0.85 19.68
N GLN A 25 6.59 1.24 20.11
CA GLN A 25 7.20 0.65 21.28
C GLN A 25 6.35 1.08 22.48
N TYR A 26 6.00 0.11 23.31
CA TYR A 26 5.34 0.27 24.60
C TYR A 26 5.91 1.48 25.36
N LEU A 27 5.22 2.62 25.30
CA LEU A 27 5.55 3.79 26.10
C LEU A 27 5.08 3.55 27.55
N PRO A 28 5.85 4.00 28.55
CA PRO A 28 5.44 3.90 29.94
C PRO A 28 4.10 4.62 30.17
N PRO A 29 3.28 4.16 31.13
CA PRO A 29 1.98 4.76 31.42
C PRO A 29 2.10 6.25 31.73
N ALA A 30 1.11 7.04 31.29
CA ALA A 30 1.01 8.48 31.49
C ALA A 30 1.38 8.89 32.93
N GLU A 31 2.46 9.66 33.09
CA GLU A 31 2.75 10.31 34.37
C GLU A 31 1.84 11.54 34.51
N PRO A 32 1.06 11.67 35.60
CA PRO A 32 0.25 12.86 35.81
C PRO A 32 1.18 14.06 36.04
N LEU A 33 1.13 15.03 35.12
CA LEU A 33 1.80 16.33 35.25
C LEU A 33 1.36 16.98 36.58
N ARG A 34 2.26 17.07 37.56
CA ARG A 34 1.95 17.64 38.88
C ARG A 34 1.88 19.16 38.76
N ALA A 35 0.77 19.74 39.21
CA ALA A 35 0.44 21.17 39.13
C ALA A 35 1.29 22.12 40.03
N HIS A 36 2.60 21.88 40.20
CA HIS A 36 3.44 22.69 41.08
C HIS A 36 4.59 23.41 40.36
N GLY A 37 4.24 24.57 39.79
CA GLY A 37 4.90 25.85 40.11
C GLY A 37 6.29 26.16 39.54
N ASP A 38 7.11 25.21 39.10
CA ASP A 38 8.50 25.53 38.69
C ASP A 38 9.06 24.54 37.64
N HIS A 39 8.40 24.41 36.50
CA HIS A 39 8.91 23.63 35.37
C HIS A 39 9.46 24.58 34.30
N ARG A 40 10.74 24.94 34.43
CA ARG A 40 11.52 25.49 33.31
C ARG A 40 12.57 24.45 32.94
N GLN A 41 12.57 24.03 31.67
CA GLN A 41 13.51 23.06 31.06
C GLN A 41 13.29 21.57 31.38
N GLU A 42 12.03 21.13 31.50
CA GLU A 42 11.77 19.68 31.50
C GLU A 42 11.67 19.14 30.06
N ASP A 43 12.22 17.94 29.88
CA ASP A 43 12.19 17.21 28.62
C ASP A 43 11.02 16.23 28.64
N HIS A 44 9.98 16.56 27.88
CA HIS A 44 8.82 15.70 27.65
C HIS A 44 8.80 15.18 26.21
N SER A 45 9.96 15.15 25.54
CA SER A 45 10.01 14.59 24.19
C SER A 45 9.49 13.16 24.17
N HIS A 46 8.70 12.83 23.16
CA HIS A 46 8.05 11.52 22.99
C HIS A 46 7.11 11.07 24.14
N HIS A 47 6.82 11.93 25.13
CA HIS A 47 5.93 11.57 26.24
C HIS A 47 4.47 11.59 25.80
N ASP A 48 3.68 10.69 26.39
CA ASP A 48 2.25 10.61 26.18
C ASP A 48 1.47 11.33 27.28
N HIS A 49 0.87 12.46 26.90
CA HIS A 49 -0.05 13.26 27.70
C HIS A 49 -1.48 13.21 27.14
N SER A 50 -1.83 12.19 26.36
CA SER A 50 -3.15 12.05 25.74
C SER A 50 -4.26 11.90 26.78
N ASP A 51 -5.45 12.41 26.42
CA ASP A 51 -6.67 12.37 27.23
C ASP A 51 -6.52 13.01 28.62
N GLN A 52 -5.56 13.92 28.80
CA GLN A 52 -5.32 14.60 30.07
C GLN A 52 -6.04 15.95 30.16
N ASP A 53 -6.37 16.32 31.39
CA ASP A 53 -6.82 17.67 31.75
C ASP A 53 -5.63 18.49 32.22
N LEU A 54 -5.08 19.32 31.34
CA LEU A 54 -3.85 20.09 31.58
C LEU A 54 -4.13 21.58 31.78
N ARG A 55 -5.35 21.96 32.19
CA ARG A 55 -5.70 23.38 32.34
C ARG A 55 -4.75 24.10 33.28
N ASN A 56 -4.27 25.27 32.85
CA ASN A 56 -3.35 26.13 33.60
C ASN A 56 -1.98 25.51 33.93
N ILE A 57 -1.58 24.42 33.27
CA ILE A 57 -0.24 23.86 33.45
C ILE A 57 0.80 24.79 32.82
N ASN A 58 1.95 24.92 33.49
CA ASN A 58 3.07 25.69 32.99
C ASN A 58 4.10 24.78 32.32
N LEU A 59 4.20 24.86 30.99
CA LEU A 59 5.18 24.14 30.17
C LEU A 59 6.17 25.11 29.50
N SER A 60 6.38 26.30 30.07
CA SER A 60 7.24 27.29 29.46
C SER A 60 8.68 26.79 29.33
N GLY A 61 9.26 26.92 28.13
CA GLY A 61 10.61 26.46 27.83
C GLY A 61 10.79 24.94 27.82
N ALA A 62 9.72 24.16 27.93
CA ALA A 62 9.78 22.69 27.88
C ALA A 62 10.16 22.19 26.48
N ASN A 63 10.87 21.06 26.42
CA ASN A 63 11.05 20.33 25.18
C ASN A 63 9.86 19.37 24.99
N LEU A 64 8.99 19.65 24.04
CA LEU A 64 7.80 18.86 23.71
C LEU A 64 7.92 18.21 22.33
N THR A 65 9.14 18.05 21.82
CA THR A 65 9.36 17.43 20.50
C THR A 65 8.75 16.04 20.45
N ASN A 66 7.88 15.81 19.46
CA ASN A 66 7.12 14.55 19.31
C ASN A 66 6.31 14.13 20.54
N ALA A 67 5.96 15.04 21.45
CA ALA A 67 5.09 14.74 22.59
C ALA A 67 3.63 14.60 22.11
N TYR A 68 2.87 13.73 22.76
CA TYR A 68 1.47 13.45 22.42
C TYR A 68 0.51 14.14 23.39
N PHE A 69 -0.43 14.92 22.88
CA PHE A 69 -1.48 15.63 23.61
C PHE A 69 -2.88 15.30 23.05
N LEU A 70 -3.02 14.16 22.37
CA LEU A 70 -4.24 13.74 21.69
C LEU A 70 -5.47 13.87 22.61
N ARG A 71 -6.50 14.59 22.15
CA ARG A 71 -7.79 14.80 22.86
C ARG A 71 -7.68 15.41 24.27
N SER A 72 -6.58 16.09 24.57
CA SER A 72 -6.35 16.71 25.88
C SER A 72 -7.02 18.07 25.99
N THR A 73 -7.26 18.53 27.22
CA THR A 73 -7.73 19.91 27.48
C THR A 73 -6.56 20.82 27.79
N LEU A 74 -6.33 21.85 26.95
CA LEU A 74 -5.14 22.70 27.00
C LEU A 74 -5.44 24.18 27.31
N THR A 75 -6.57 24.45 27.95
CA THR A 75 -6.98 25.79 28.38
C THR A 75 -5.89 26.47 29.20
N ASP A 76 -5.47 27.65 28.78
CA ASP A 76 -4.51 28.50 29.49
C ASP A 76 -3.18 27.80 29.86
N VAL A 77 -2.80 26.74 29.13
CA VAL A 77 -1.46 26.14 29.23
C VAL A 77 -0.44 27.16 28.76
N ASN A 78 0.59 27.39 29.57
CA ASN A 78 1.69 28.28 29.21
C ASN A 78 2.74 27.51 28.38
N LEU A 79 2.73 27.71 27.06
CA LEU A 79 3.70 27.13 26.12
C LEU A 79 4.83 28.10 25.75
N THR A 80 4.99 29.23 26.48
CA THR A 80 5.96 30.27 26.11
C THR A 80 7.37 29.69 26.03
N GLY A 81 8.01 29.81 24.86
CA GLY A 81 9.36 29.31 24.61
C GLY A 81 9.50 27.78 24.55
N ALA A 82 8.40 27.02 24.60
CA ALA A 82 8.46 25.57 24.44
C ALA A 82 8.85 25.17 22.99
N VAL A 83 9.45 23.99 22.82
CA VAL A 83 9.76 23.41 21.51
C VAL A 83 8.67 22.39 21.18
N VAL A 84 7.91 22.61 20.11
CA VAL A 84 6.71 21.80 19.76
C VAL A 84 6.79 21.17 18.35
N ALA A 85 7.97 21.15 17.74
CA ALA A 85 8.16 20.45 16.47
C ALA A 85 7.83 18.95 16.63
N GLY A 86 6.97 18.43 15.76
CA GLY A 86 6.48 17.05 15.79
C GLY A 86 5.44 16.75 16.86
N ALA A 87 5.10 17.72 17.73
CA ALA A 87 4.12 17.49 18.80
C ALA A 87 2.74 17.21 18.21
N ASP A 88 2.03 16.26 18.82
CA ASP A 88 0.70 15.85 18.39
C ASP A 88 -0.38 16.47 19.28
N PHE A 89 -1.06 17.49 18.78
CA PHE A 89 -2.19 18.14 19.45
C PHE A 89 -3.55 17.71 18.88
N ALA A 90 -3.63 16.62 18.12
CA ALA A 90 -4.86 16.20 17.46
C ALA A 90 -6.07 16.16 18.42
N GLY A 91 -7.15 16.83 18.03
CA GLY A 91 -8.39 16.92 18.79
C GLY A 91 -8.25 17.52 20.19
N ALA A 92 -7.11 18.13 20.52
CA ALA A 92 -6.97 18.85 21.78
C ALA A 92 -7.93 20.04 21.78
N VAL A 93 -8.58 20.26 22.92
CA VAL A 93 -9.59 21.30 23.07
C VAL A 93 -9.01 22.51 23.78
N GLU A 94 -9.46 23.69 23.37
CA GLU A 94 -9.13 24.99 23.97
C GLU A 94 -7.64 25.42 23.83
N LEU A 95 -6.85 24.73 23.00
CA LEU A 95 -5.58 25.25 22.49
C LEU A 95 -5.88 26.36 21.46
N ASN A 96 -5.21 27.50 21.58
CA ASN A 96 -5.40 28.63 20.67
C ASN A 96 -4.09 29.12 20.04
N PHE A 97 -4.23 29.93 18.98
CA PHE A 97 -3.11 30.46 18.21
C PHE A 97 -2.05 31.15 19.09
N ARG A 98 -2.44 31.95 20.09
CA ARG A 98 -1.47 32.68 20.93
C ARG A 98 -0.57 31.73 21.73
N GLN A 99 -1.08 30.57 22.14
CA GLN A 99 -0.28 29.57 22.83
C GLN A 99 0.78 29.00 21.88
N ILE A 100 0.41 28.66 20.65
CA ILE A 100 1.36 28.19 19.62
C ILE A 100 2.35 29.29 19.22
N GLU A 101 1.87 30.52 18.99
CA GLU A 101 2.68 31.69 18.65
C GLU A 101 3.77 31.99 19.70
N SER A 102 3.46 31.72 20.98
CA SER A 102 4.39 31.93 22.09
C SER A 102 5.56 30.93 22.12
N THR A 103 5.49 29.82 21.39
CA THR A 103 6.50 28.75 21.40
C THR A 103 7.82 29.19 20.75
N ALA A 104 8.93 28.59 21.18
CA ALA A 104 10.22 28.77 20.52
C ALA A 104 10.21 28.20 19.10
N SER A 105 9.47 27.10 18.88
CA SER A 105 9.25 26.52 17.55
C SER A 105 8.62 27.50 16.56
N TYR A 106 7.51 28.15 16.94
CA TYR A 106 6.85 29.14 16.08
C TYR A 106 7.75 30.34 15.78
N GLN A 107 8.41 30.89 16.81
CA GLN A 107 9.32 32.03 16.67
C GLN A 107 10.55 31.68 15.81
N GLY A 108 11.02 30.44 15.90
CA GLY A 108 12.11 29.88 15.11
C GLY A 108 11.70 29.43 13.70
N LYS A 109 10.44 29.65 13.29
CA LYS A 109 9.88 29.21 12.00
C LYS A 109 9.93 27.70 11.77
N ASN A 110 9.90 26.90 12.83
CA ASN A 110 9.98 25.45 12.78
C ASN A 110 8.78 24.81 13.47
N LEU A 111 7.77 24.48 12.67
CA LEU A 111 6.57 23.72 13.07
C LEU A 111 6.50 22.40 12.31
N GLN A 112 7.65 21.84 11.91
CA GLN A 112 7.70 20.57 11.20
C GLN A 112 6.98 19.49 11.99
N GLY A 113 6.18 18.65 11.31
CA GLY A 113 5.49 17.52 11.90
C GLY A 113 4.39 17.83 12.91
N ILE A 114 4.10 19.11 13.19
CA ILE A 114 3.05 19.43 14.18
C ILE A 114 1.70 18.91 13.70
N ASN A 115 0.96 18.22 14.57
CA ASN A 115 -0.38 17.76 14.28
C ASN A 115 -1.40 18.65 15.00
N LEU A 116 -2.16 19.42 14.21
CA LEU A 116 -3.22 20.32 14.69
C LEU A 116 -4.59 19.86 14.18
N SER A 117 -4.73 18.59 13.80
CA SER A 117 -6.01 18.04 13.35
C SER A 117 -7.12 18.20 14.40
N GLY A 118 -8.36 18.40 13.97
CA GLY A 118 -9.50 18.66 14.85
C GLY A 118 -9.58 20.07 15.44
N MET A 119 -8.69 21.00 15.09
CA MET A 119 -8.75 22.41 15.52
C MET A 119 -9.22 23.37 14.43
N ASP A 120 -9.98 24.41 14.80
CA ASP A 120 -10.25 25.53 13.89
C ASP A 120 -9.00 26.42 13.76
N LEU A 121 -8.37 26.40 12.57
CA LEU A 121 -7.16 27.14 12.26
C LEU A 121 -7.45 28.47 11.55
N SER A 122 -8.71 28.91 11.56
CA SER A 122 -9.11 30.14 10.88
C SER A 122 -8.35 31.36 11.38
N GLY A 123 -7.77 32.12 10.44
CA GLY A 123 -7.04 33.35 10.73
C GLY A 123 -5.68 33.16 11.42
N TRP A 124 -5.19 31.92 11.58
CA TRP A 124 -3.85 31.69 12.11
C TRP A 124 -2.79 32.16 11.11
N ASP A 125 -1.71 32.75 11.62
CA ASP A 125 -0.57 33.15 10.81
C ASP A 125 0.45 32.00 10.77
N PHE A 126 0.64 31.41 9.60
CA PHE A 126 1.69 30.43 9.33
C PHE A 126 2.74 30.97 8.35
N SER A 127 2.79 32.29 8.15
CA SER A 127 3.67 32.92 7.19
C SER A 127 5.14 32.57 7.47
N GLY A 128 5.83 32.10 6.43
CA GLY A 128 7.23 31.68 6.49
C GLY A 128 7.54 30.51 7.42
N GLN A 129 6.54 29.82 7.99
CA GLN A 129 6.76 28.63 8.82
C GLN A 129 7.23 27.46 7.97
N ASP A 130 8.14 26.66 8.50
CA ASP A 130 8.37 25.31 8.00
C ASP A 130 7.33 24.37 8.60
N LEU A 131 6.40 23.94 7.76
CA LEU A 131 5.30 23.04 8.10
C LEU A 131 5.54 21.63 7.57
N THR A 132 6.76 21.28 7.16
CA THR A 132 7.01 19.97 6.53
C THR A 132 6.49 18.82 7.39
N GLY A 133 5.61 17.98 6.85
CA GLY A 133 4.99 16.86 7.55
C GLY A 133 3.86 17.23 8.54
N ALA A 134 3.45 18.49 8.63
CA ALA A 134 2.37 18.91 9.52
C ALA A 134 0.99 18.39 9.08
N VAL A 135 0.07 18.29 10.03
CA VAL A 135 -1.32 17.91 9.77
C VAL A 135 -2.24 19.08 10.13
N LEU A 136 -2.84 19.69 9.12
CA LEU A 136 -3.72 20.87 9.16
C LEU A 136 -5.08 20.52 8.54
N SER A 137 -5.74 19.48 9.08
CA SER A 137 -6.84 18.77 8.43
C SER A 137 -8.23 19.40 8.58
N GLU A 138 -8.35 20.54 9.25
CA GLU A 138 -9.61 21.26 9.45
C GLU A 138 -9.64 22.54 8.60
N THR A 139 -10.52 23.50 8.94
CA THR A 139 -10.62 24.76 8.19
C THR A 139 -9.41 25.67 8.40
N LEU A 140 -8.88 26.19 7.29
CA LEU A 140 -7.83 27.21 7.24
C LEU A 140 -8.38 28.54 6.71
N SER A 141 -9.66 28.81 6.94
CA SER A 141 -10.31 30.03 6.46
C SER A 141 -9.54 31.29 6.91
N ASN A 142 -9.05 32.08 5.96
CA ASN A 142 -8.21 33.28 6.20
C ASN A 142 -6.87 33.04 6.92
N ALA A 143 -6.42 31.79 7.06
CA ALA A 143 -5.07 31.53 7.55
C ALA A 143 -4.02 32.02 6.55
N ASP A 144 -2.92 32.61 7.03
CA ASP A 144 -1.83 33.10 6.18
C ASP A 144 -0.76 32.02 6.01
N LEU A 145 -0.61 31.48 4.80
CA LEU A 145 0.41 30.50 4.44
C LEU A 145 1.55 31.10 3.60
N SER A 146 1.63 32.43 3.50
CA SER A 146 2.56 33.12 2.62
C SER A 146 4.01 32.78 2.94
N GLY A 147 4.75 32.26 1.95
CA GLY A 147 6.15 31.86 2.11
C GLY A 147 6.39 30.63 2.99
N ALA A 148 5.33 29.94 3.46
CA ALA A 148 5.49 28.72 4.24
C ALA A 148 6.04 27.56 3.37
N THR A 149 6.74 26.61 4.01
CA THR A 149 7.17 25.36 3.36
C THR A 149 6.15 24.27 3.69
N VAL A 150 5.50 23.69 2.68
CA VAL A 150 4.34 22.79 2.82
C VAL A 150 4.51 21.43 2.12
N LYS A 151 5.68 20.80 2.30
CA LYS A 151 5.92 19.45 1.81
C LYS A 151 5.34 18.41 2.77
N SER A 152 4.73 17.35 2.24
CA SER A 152 4.11 16.30 3.08
C SER A 152 3.06 16.81 4.07
N VAL A 153 2.47 17.98 3.82
CA VAL A 153 1.42 18.55 4.67
C VAL A 153 0.08 17.98 4.30
N TRP A 154 -0.71 17.57 5.29
CA TRP A 154 -2.09 17.16 5.10
C TRP A 154 -3.04 18.33 5.34
N PHE A 155 -3.73 18.78 4.30
CA PHE A 155 -4.72 19.85 4.36
C PHE A 155 -6.15 19.32 4.42
N GLY A 156 -7.01 20.05 5.12
CA GLY A 156 -8.47 19.83 5.14
C GLY A 156 -9.21 20.73 4.15
N ASP A 157 -9.40 21.98 4.55
CA ASP A 157 -10.05 23.02 3.75
C ASP A 157 -9.08 24.16 3.48
N LEU A 158 -8.72 24.34 2.20
CA LEU A 158 -7.66 25.23 1.73
C LEU A 158 -8.08 25.85 0.39
N ALA A 159 -7.93 27.16 0.26
CA ALA A 159 -8.13 27.86 -1.01
C ALA A 159 -6.88 27.79 -1.89
N GLN A 160 -7.06 27.71 -3.21
CA GLN A 160 -5.94 27.66 -4.17
C GLN A 160 -4.95 28.81 -3.98
N VAL A 161 -5.45 30.03 -3.74
CA VAL A 161 -4.61 31.22 -3.52
C VAL A 161 -3.72 31.12 -2.29
N GLN A 162 -4.15 30.39 -1.25
CA GLN A 162 -3.33 30.12 -0.07
C GLN A 162 -2.22 29.12 -0.40
N LEU A 163 -2.51 28.07 -1.17
CA LEU A 163 -1.46 27.15 -1.62
C LEU A 163 -0.43 27.87 -2.50
N GLN A 164 -0.90 28.72 -3.42
CA GLN A 164 -0.06 29.49 -4.35
C GLN A 164 0.85 30.52 -3.65
N SER A 165 0.47 31.00 -2.47
CA SER A 165 1.30 31.94 -1.70
C SER A 165 2.47 31.25 -0.99
N THR A 166 2.45 29.93 -0.85
CA THR A 166 3.51 29.16 -0.18
C THR A 166 4.83 29.20 -0.96
N LYS A 167 5.94 29.06 -0.22
CA LYS A 167 7.27 28.89 -0.82
C LYS A 167 7.35 27.59 -1.63
N SER A 168 6.77 26.51 -1.11
CA SER A 168 6.75 25.20 -1.78
C SER A 168 6.09 25.24 -3.16
N TYR A 169 4.97 25.96 -3.33
CA TYR A 169 4.32 26.10 -4.63
C TYR A 169 5.20 26.88 -5.62
N GLN A 170 5.83 27.96 -5.15
CA GLN A 170 6.75 28.79 -5.96
C GLN A 170 8.01 28.01 -6.38
N ASP A 171 8.53 27.16 -5.49
CA ASP A 171 9.67 26.27 -5.74
C ASP A 171 9.29 25.05 -6.60
N ARG A 172 8.01 24.92 -6.99
CA ARG A 172 7.41 23.78 -7.71
C ARG A 172 7.54 22.44 -7.00
N ASN A 173 7.55 22.45 -5.67
CA ASN A 173 7.79 21.27 -4.86
C ASN A 173 6.69 21.06 -3.83
N LEU A 174 5.66 20.34 -4.23
CA LEU A 174 4.51 19.94 -3.42
C LEU A 174 4.54 18.44 -3.11
N SER A 175 5.74 17.82 -3.11
CA SER A 175 5.88 16.39 -2.89
C SER A 175 5.25 15.97 -1.56
N GLY A 176 4.45 14.91 -1.58
CA GLY A 176 3.78 14.37 -0.40
C GLY A 176 2.55 15.13 0.07
N ILE A 177 2.16 16.24 -0.57
CA ILE A 177 1.03 17.05 -0.10
C ILE A 177 -0.27 16.23 -0.09
N GLY A 178 -1.05 16.34 0.99
CA GLY A 178 -2.37 15.74 1.14
C GLY A 178 -3.45 16.75 0.81
N LEU A 179 -4.14 16.55 -0.31
CA LEU A 179 -5.29 17.35 -0.79
C LEU A 179 -6.53 16.44 -1.00
N ALA A 180 -6.63 15.38 -0.19
CA ALA A 180 -7.69 14.39 -0.30
C ALA A 180 -9.06 15.00 0.00
N LYS A 181 -10.10 14.57 -0.73
CA LYS A 181 -11.51 14.97 -0.54
C LYS A 181 -11.80 16.46 -0.74
N MET A 182 -10.88 17.20 -1.36
CA MET A 182 -11.05 18.62 -1.65
C MET A 182 -11.72 18.87 -3.01
N ASP A 183 -12.38 20.03 -3.14
CA ASP A 183 -12.74 20.57 -4.45
C ASP A 183 -11.56 21.34 -5.04
N LEU A 184 -10.87 20.72 -6.00
CA LEU A 184 -9.71 21.25 -6.71
C LEU A 184 -10.07 21.65 -8.14
N THR A 185 -11.36 21.92 -8.40
CA THR A 185 -11.84 22.28 -9.74
C THR A 185 -11.10 23.50 -10.28
N GLY A 186 -10.48 23.37 -11.46
CA GLY A 186 -9.73 24.44 -12.12
C GLY A 186 -8.39 24.80 -11.47
N TRP A 187 -7.90 24.01 -10.52
CA TRP A 187 -6.61 24.29 -9.88
C TRP A 187 -5.44 24.10 -10.85
N ASP A 188 -4.43 24.95 -10.71
CA ASP A 188 -3.21 24.94 -11.53
C ASP A 188 -2.09 24.18 -10.81
N PHE A 189 -1.77 23.00 -11.31
CA PHE A 189 -0.66 22.16 -10.86
C PHE A 189 0.44 22.03 -11.93
N ARG A 190 0.47 22.91 -12.94
CA ARG A 190 1.40 22.80 -14.06
C ARG A 190 2.85 22.77 -13.59
N GLY A 191 3.58 21.74 -14.02
CA GLY A 191 5.00 21.58 -13.70
C GLY A 191 5.29 21.38 -12.21
N GLN A 192 4.28 21.14 -11.38
CA GLN A 192 4.48 20.88 -9.95
C GLN A 192 5.04 19.49 -9.73
N ASN A 193 5.97 19.34 -8.79
CA ASN A 193 6.31 18.04 -8.26
C ASN A 193 5.24 17.62 -7.24
N LEU A 194 4.41 16.64 -7.63
CA LEU A 194 3.34 16.05 -6.83
C LEU A 194 3.68 14.60 -6.42
N ALA A 195 4.95 14.20 -6.49
CA ALA A 195 5.35 12.86 -6.14
C ALA A 195 4.88 12.50 -4.72
N ASN A 196 4.25 11.33 -4.56
CA ASN A 196 3.66 10.86 -3.31
C ASN A 196 2.53 11.74 -2.73
N ALA A 197 1.99 12.70 -3.50
CA ALA A 197 0.82 13.47 -3.08
C ALA A 197 -0.45 12.60 -2.99
N SER A 198 -1.46 13.10 -2.28
CA SER A 198 -2.76 12.44 -2.15
C SER A 198 -3.88 13.34 -2.66
N PHE A 199 -4.60 12.83 -3.66
CA PHE A 199 -5.81 13.39 -4.27
C PHE A 199 -7.02 12.46 -4.06
N VAL A 200 -6.94 11.55 -3.08
CA VAL A 200 -7.98 10.54 -2.84
C VAL A 200 -9.35 11.21 -2.66
N GLY A 201 -10.27 10.92 -3.56
CA GLY A 201 -11.64 11.46 -3.54
C GLY A 201 -11.78 12.96 -3.77
N SER A 202 -10.76 13.64 -4.32
CA SER A 202 -10.86 15.06 -4.70
C SER A 202 -11.59 15.26 -6.03
N MET A 203 -12.15 16.45 -6.24
CA MET A 203 -12.63 16.89 -7.56
C MET A 203 -11.51 17.61 -8.30
N LEU A 204 -11.10 17.08 -9.43
CA LEU A 204 -10.03 17.53 -10.32
C LEU A 204 -10.57 18.03 -11.66
N LYS A 205 -11.88 18.19 -11.82
CA LYS A 205 -12.47 18.76 -13.04
C LYS A 205 -11.74 20.05 -13.44
N ASP A 206 -11.30 20.13 -14.69
CA ASP A 206 -10.58 21.28 -15.26
C ASP A 206 -9.25 21.64 -14.54
N ALA A 207 -8.79 20.83 -13.59
CA ALA A 207 -7.48 21.02 -12.97
C ALA A 207 -6.36 20.72 -13.99
N ASP A 208 -5.34 21.58 -14.02
CA ASP A 208 -4.25 21.50 -14.98
C ASP A 208 -3.04 20.79 -14.36
N LEU A 209 -2.86 19.52 -14.75
CA LEU A 209 -1.75 18.65 -14.34
C LEU A 209 -0.60 18.63 -15.38
N THR A 210 -0.62 19.53 -16.37
CA THR A 210 0.33 19.50 -17.48
C THR A 210 1.77 19.61 -16.98
N GLY A 211 2.60 18.62 -17.31
CA GLY A 211 3.99 18.57 -16.91
C GLY A 211 4.23 18.32 -15.42
N ALA A 212 3.19 18.01 -14.64
CA ALA A 212 3.36 17.64 -13.23
C ALA A 212 4.06 16.29 -13.10
N MET A 213 4.83 16.09 -12.02
CA MET A 213 5.40 14.79 -11.67
C MET A 213 4.45 14.08 -10.70
N VAL A 214 3.95 12.89 -11.06
CA VAL A 214 2.91 12.16 -10.31
C VAL A 214 3.31 10.74 -9.90
N THR A 215 4.61 10.44 -9.85
CA THR A 215 5.13 9.16 -9.35
C THR A 215 4.70 8.97 -7.89
N GLY A 216 4.11 7.81 -7.56
CA GLY A 216 3.60 7.53 -6.21
C GLY A 216 2.35 8.33 -5.81
N THR A 217 1.78 9.16 -6.68
CA THR A 217 0.62 9.98 -6.35
C THR A 217 -0.66 9.13 -6.25
N HIS A 218 -1.48 9.37 -5.23
CA HIS A 218 -2.71 8.61 -4.99
C HIS A 218 -3.95 9.38 -5.48
N PHE A 219 -4.54 8.93 -6.57
CA PHE A 219 -5.80 9.45 -7.14
C PHE A 219 -7.01 8.55 -6.85
N GLY A 220 -6.75 7.30 -6.51
CA GLY A 220 -7.76 6.27 -6.29
C GLY A 220 -8.69 6.51 -5.11
N GLY A 221 -9.63 5.58 -4.93
CA GLY A 221 -10.56 5.56 -3.81
C GLY A 221 -9.97 4.93 -2.56
N ALA A 222 -10.69 5.10 -1.45
CA ALA A 222 -10.40 4.47 -0.17
C ALA A 222 -11.70 3.98 0.46
N TYR A 223 -11.64 3.33 1.63
CA TYR A 223 -12.84 2.84 2.30
C TYR A 223 -13.86 3.98 2.53
N ARG A 224 -15.05 3.85 1.93
CA ARG A 224 -16.14 4.85 1.93
C ARG A 224 -15.80 6.21 1.28
N VAL A 225 -14.70 6.28 0.53
CA VAL A 225 -14.28 7.47 -0.20
C VAL A 225 -14.18 7.09 -1.67
N ARG A 226 -14.92 7.79 -2.53
CA ARG A 226 -14.86 7.56 -3.98
C ARG A 226 -13.45 7.91 -4.50
N PRO A 227 -13.01 7.34 -5.62
CA PRO A 227 -11.82 7.84 -6.31
C PRO A 227 -12.00 9.31 -6.73
N SER A 228 -10.90 9.98 -7.05
CA SER A 228 -10.96 11.26 -7.75
C SER A 228 -11.57 11.09 -9.15
N ASP A 229 -12.03 12.20 -9.74
CA ASP A 229 -12.54 12.27 -11.11
C ASP A 229 -11.43 12.56 -12.15
N LEU A 230 -10.18 12.15 -11.85
CA LEU A 230 -9.04 12.22 -12.78
C LEU A 230 -9.41 11.58 -14.13
N THR A 231 -9.16 12.31 -15.21
CA THR A 231 -9.36 11.84 -16.58
C THR A 231 -8.08 11.29 -17.20
N GLU A 232 -8.21 10.43 -18.23
CA GLU A 232 -7.09 9.91 -18.99
C GLU A 232 -6.24 11.05 -19.57
N ALA A 233 -6.88 12.07 -20.16
CA ALA A 233 -6.20 13.22 -20.76
C ALA A 233 -5.38 14.02 -19.72
N GLN A 234 -5.86 14.12 -18.48
CA GLN A 234 -5.11 14.76 -17.40
C GLN A 234 -3.92 13.93 -16.97
N LEU A 235 -4.04 12.60 -16.86
CA LEU A 235 -2.91 11.75 -16.56
C LEU A 235 -1.87 11.80 -17.69
N GLN A 236 -2.33 11.74 -18.94
CA GLN A 236 -1.49 11.83 -20.14
C GLN A 236 -0.73 13.16 -20.24
N SER A 237 -1.28 14.27 -19.73
CA SER A 237 -0.59 15.56 -19.78
C SER A 237 0.57 15.69 -18.77
N THR A 238 0.67 14.79 -17.79
CA THR A 238 1.73 14.81 -16.77
C THR A 238 3.10 14.52 -17.36
N ALA A 239 4.16 15.05 -16.75
CA ALA A 239 5.53 14.72 -17.14
C ALA A 239 5.82 13.23 -16.90
N SER A 240 5.34 12.67 -15.78
CA SER A 240 5.47 11.26 -15.43
C SER A 240 4.97 10.32 -16.54
N TYR A 241 3.76 10.54 -17.07
CA TYR A 241 3.22 9.75 -18.17
C TYR A 241 4.06 9.85 -19.43
N GLN A 242 4.53 11.05 -19.78
CA GLN A 242 5.37 11.29 -20.97
C GLN A 242 6.74 10.64 -20.84
N THR A 243 7.30 10.57 -19.63
CA THR A 243 8.58 9.90 -19.34
C THR A 243 8.45 8.40 -19.08
N LYS A 244 7.26 7.84 -19.24
CA LYS A 244 6.94 6.44 -18.96
C LYS A 244 7.15 6.00 -17.52
N ASN A 245 7.02 6.93 -16.56
CA ASN A 245 7.25 6.68 -15.14
C ASN A 245 5.99 6.99 -14.32
N LEU A 246 5.17 5.98 -14.11
CA LEU A 246 4.00 5.99 -13.22
C LEU A 246 4.22 5.06 -12.01
N GLN A 247 5.48 4.79 -11.64
CA GLN A 247 5.82 3.89 -10.56
C GLN A 247 5.07 4.27 -9.27
N GLY A 248 4.49 3.27 -8.61
CA GLY A 248 3.77 3.44 -7.35
C GLY A 248 2.47 4.23 -7.43
N ILE A 249 1.99 4.61 -8.62
CA ILE A 249 0.76 5.41 -8.73
C ILE A 249 -0.44 4.71 -8.10
N GLY A 250 -1.25 5.44 -7.35
CA GLY A 250 -2.46 4.93 -6.71
C GLY A 250 -3.71 5.23 -7.53
N LEU A 251 -4.26 4.22 -8.21
CA LEU A 251 -5.47 4.31 -9.05
C LEU A 251 -6.58 3.34 -8.58
N LYS A 252 -6.54 2.92 -7.31
CA LYS A 252 -7.55 2.09 -6.65
C LYS A 252 -8.98 2.52 -6.99
N GLN A 253 -9.86 1.57 -7.29
CA GLN A 253 -11.29 1.77 -7.58
C GLN A 253 -11.63 2.68 -8.77
N MET A 254 -10.65 3.09 -9.59
CA MET A 254 -10.89 3.99 -10.71
C MET A 254 -11.50 3.28 -11.93
N HIS A 255 -12.17 4.08 -12.77
CA HIS A 255 -12.69 3.65 -14.06
C HIS A 255 -11.65 3.96 -15.17
N LEU A 256 -10.83 2.97 -15.50
CA LEU A 256 -9.68 3.05 -16.43
C LEU A 256 -9.93 2.25 -17.72
N SER A 257 -11.20 1.93 -18.02
CA SER A 257 -11.60 1.10 -19.16
C SER A 257 -11.12 1.73 -20.47
N GLY A 258 -10.40 0.96 -21.28
CA GLY A 258 -9.84 1.41 -22.56
C GLY A 258 -8.65 2.37 -22.47
N TRP A 259 -8.17 2.73 -21.28
CA TRP A 259 -7.06 3.67 -21.14
C TRP A 259 -5.76 3.11 -21.72
N ASP A 260 -4.91 4.02 -22.20
CA ASP A 260 -3.59 3.69 -22.72
C ASP A 260 -2.51 3.75 -21.64
N PHE A 261 -1.87 2.61 -21.39
CA PHE A 261 -0.73 2.43 -20.49
C PHE A 261 0.43 1.72 -21.21
N HIS A 262 0.51 1.78 -22.55
CA HIS A 262 1.58 1.10 -23.29
C HIS A 262 2.96 1.53 -22.77
N GLU A 263 3.81 0.54 -22.50
CA GLU A 263 5.20 0.72 -22.04
C GLU A 263 5.33 1.60 -20.79
N GLN A 264 4.26 1.80 -20.02
CA GLN A 264 4.33 2.55 -18.77
C GLN A 264 5.01 1.71 -17.69
N ASP A 265 5.90 2.34 -16.92
CA ASP A 265 6.31 1.80 -15.62
C ASP A 265 5.18 2.03 -14.61
N LEU A 266 4.46 0.97 -14.30
CA LEU A 266 3.43 0.85 -13.26
C LEU A 266 3.92 -0.08 -12.14
N SER A 267 5.23 -0.26 -11.99
CA SER A 267 5.79 -1.09 -10.92
C SER A 267 5.28 -0.56 -9.57
N HIS A 268 4.87 -1.47 -8.70
CA HIS A 268 4.28 -1.17 -7.39
C HIS A 268 3.02 -0.28 -7.42
N ALA A 269 2.34 -0.11 -8.56
CA ALA A 269 1.10 0.64 -8.63
C ALA A 269 -0.01 -0.01 -7.78
N GLN A 270 -0.90 0.82 -7.22
CA GLN A 270 -2.08 0.36 -6.48
C GLN A 270 -3.31 0.47 -7.38
N LEU A 271 -3.81 -0.66 -7.84
CA LEU A 271 -4.88 -0.81 -8.82
C LEU A 271 -6.05 -1.65 -8.27
N ASP A 272 -6.13 -1.85 -6.93
CA ASP A 272 -7.18 -2.65 -6.32
C ASP A 272 -8.57 -2.21 -6.81
N TYR A 273 -9.41 -3.17 -7.21
CA TYR A 273 -10.78 -2.93 -7.66
C TYR A 273 -10.92 -1.91 -8.81
N ALA A 274 -9.86 -1.61 -9.55
CA ALA A 274 -9.92 -0.75 -10.73
C ALA A 274 -10.56 -1.48 -11.92
N SER A 275 -11.29 -0.74 -12.76
CA SER A 275 -11.83 -1.25 -14.03
C SER A 275 -10.84 -0.92 -15.15
N LEU A 276 -10.07 -1.90 -15.60
CA LEU A 276 -9.05 -1.83 -16.65
C LEU A 276 -9.47 -2.64 -17.89
N ASP A 277 -10.77 -2.91 -18.04
CA ASP A 277 -11.29 -3.69 -19.15
C ASP A 277 -10.94 -3.01 -20.48
N ASN A 278 -10.43 -3.80 -21.43
CA ASN A 278 -9.93 -3.32 -22.73
C ASN A 278 -8.79 -2.30 -22.68
N ALA A 279 -8.13 -2.08 -21.52
CA ALA A 279 -6.98 -1.18 -21.42
C ALA A 279 -5.79 -1.68 -22.26
N ASN A 280 -4.96 -0.75 -22.75
CA ASN A 280 -3.73 -1.07 -23.46
C ASN A 280 -2.54 -1.05 -22.50
N LEU A 281 -2.09 -2.23 -22.09
CA LEU A 281 -0.96 -2.47 -21.17
C LEU A 281 0.20 -3.19 -21.87
N ARG A 282 0.31 -3.08 -23.20
CA ARG A 282 1.39 -3.74 -23.97
C ARG A 282 2.75 -3.24 -23.49
N GLY A 283 3.62 -4.17 -23.11
CA GLY A 283 4.95 -3.88 -22.59
C GLY A 283 4.98 -3.07 -21.29
N ALA A 284 3.85 -2.93 -20.58
CA ALA A 284 3.82 -2.26 -19.30
C ALA A 284 4.59 -3.06 -18.24
N ASP A 285 5.29 -2.36 -17.35
CA ASP A 285 5.89 -2.96 -16.15
C ASP A 285 4.88 -2.85 -15.01
N LEU A 286 4.36 -3.98 -14.54
CA LEU A 286 3.43 -4.14 -13.42
C LEU A 286 4.10 -4.92 -12.28
N MET A 287 5.43 -4.95 -12.22
CA MET A 287 6.18 -5.68 -11.20
C MET A 287 5.74 -5.25 -9.79
N GLY A 288 5.34 -6.22 -8.97
CA GLY A 288 4.88 -5.98 -7.61
C GLY A 288 3.66 -5.06 -7.48
N ALA A 289 2.90 -4.83 -8.56
CA ALA A 289 1.67 -4.06 -8.51
C ALA A 289 0.58 -4.80 -7.71
N VAL A 290 -0.25 -4.05 -7.00
CA VAL A 290 -1.37 -4.59 -6.22
C VAL A 290 -2.65 -4.38 -7.00
N MET A 291 -3.29 -5.46 -7.43
CA MET A 291 -4.43 -5.47 -8.35
C MET A 291 -5.58 -6.34 -7.82
N THR A 292 -5.69 -6.50 -6.50
CA THR A 292 -6.77 -7.28 -5.86
C THR A 292 -8.15 -6.80 -6.33
N GLY A 293 -8.94 -7.70 -6.89
CA GLY A 293 -10.28 -7.42 -7.40
C GLY A 293 -10.32 -6.58 -8.68
N ALA A 294 -9.19 -6.33 -9.34
CA ALA A 294 -9.15 -5.55 -10.58
C ALA A 294 -9.77 -6.33 -11.76
N ASN A 295 -10.40 -5.60 -12.67
CA ASN A 295 -10.99 -6.15 -13.88
C ASN A 295 -10.16 -5.77 -15.11
N LEU A 296 -9.38 -6.72 -15.65
CA LEU A 296 -8.61 -6.60 -16.90
C LEU A 296 -9.23 -7.42 -18.04
N THR A 297 -10.54 -7.64 -18.02
CA THR A 297 -11.23 -8.39 -19.08
C THR A 297 -10.92 -7.76 -20.45
N GLY A 298 -10.41 -8.56 -21.39
CA GLY A 298 -10.05 -8.11 -22.74
C GLY A 298 -8.86 -7.15 -22.82
N ALA A 299 -8.11 -6.93 -21.74
CA ALA A 299 -6.95 -6.03 -21.76
C ALA A 299 -5.85 -6.55 -22.70
N ALA A 300 -5.14 -5.63 -23.34
CA ALA A 300 -3.99 -5.96 -24.18
C ALA A 300 -2.69 -5.85 -23.40
N MET A 301 -2.07 -6.97 -23.05
CA MET A 301 -0.94 -7.07 -22.12
C MET A 301 0.25 -7.83 -22.74
N THR A 302 0.37 -7.84 -24.07
CA THR A 302 1.47 -8.51 -24.77
C THR A 302 2.81 -7.99 -24.25
N GLY A 303 3.67 -8.91 -23.79
CA GLY A 303 5.00 -8.60 -23.27
C GLY A 303 5.03 -7.80 -21.96
N ALA A 304 3.91 -7.68 -21.24
CA ALA A 304 3.88 -7.02 -19.93
C ALA A 304 4.69 -7.83 -18.89
N ASP A 305 5.27 -7.14 -17.91
CA ASP A 305 5.92 -7.77 -16.75
C ASP A 305 4.99 -7.70 -15.53
N LEU A 306 4.51 -8.83 -15.04
CA LEU A 306 3.68 -8.96 -13.83
C LEU A 306 4.43 -9.70 -12.71
N THR A 307 5.76 -9.68 -12.73
CA THR A 307 6.58 -10.39 -11.73
C THR A 307 6.20 -9.98 -10.31
N GLY A 308 5.85 -10.96 -9.47
CA GLY A 308 5.48 -10.75 -8.07
C GLY A 308 4.25 -9.87 -7.85
N ALA A 309 3.40 -9.66 -8.87
CA ALA A 309 2.18 -8.88 -8.72
C ALA A 309 1.12 -9.64 -7.92
N GLU A 310 0.30 -8.90 -7.16
CA GLU A 310 -0.84 -9.45 -6.42
C GLU A 310 -2.11 -9.28 -7.24
N PHE A 311 -2.62 -10.38 -7.81
CA PHE A 311 -3.80 -10.38 -8.68
C PHE A 311 -4.85 -11.38 -8.18
N THR A 312 -5.37 -11.16 -6.97
CA THR A 312 -6.40 -12.03 -6.39
C THR A 312 -7.81 -11.52 -6.64
N ASP A 313 -8.79 -12.43 -6.68
CA ASP A 313 -10.23 -12.11 -6.82
C ASP A 313 -10.58 -11.25 -8.06
N GLY A 314 -9.72 -11.26 -9.10
CA GLY A 314 -9.84 -10.42 -10.30
C GLY A 314 -10.34 -11.17 -11.55
N SER A 315 -10.33 -10.47 -12.69
CA SER A 315 -10.59 -11.08 -14.00
C SER A 315 -9.56 -10.65 -15.04
N LEU A 316 -8.94 -11.64 -15.68
CA LEU A 316 -8.13 -11.53 -16.89
C LEU A 316 -8.82 -12.20 -18.09
N SER A 317 -10.14 -12.43 -17.99
CA SER A 317 -10.87 -13.17 -19.02
C SER A 317 -10.73 -12.50 -20.39
N GLY A 318 -10.33 -13.25 -21.41
CA GLY A 318 -10.11 -12.74 -22.76
C GLY A 318 -8.93 -11.78 -22.91
N ALA A 319 -8.12 -11.55 -21.86
CA ALA A 319 -6.94 -10.70 -21.95
C ALA A 319 -5.85 -11.37 -22.83
N ASN A 320 -5.04 -10.55 -23.49
CA ASN A 320 -3.90 -11.01 -24.28
C ASN A 320 -2.61 -10.78 -23.48
N LEU A 321 -2.07 -11.84 -22.88
CA LEU A 321 -0.82 -11.91 -22.13
C LEU A 321 0.29 -12.61 -22.93
N THR A 322 0.22 -12.57 -24.26
CA THR A 322 1.23 -13.20 -25.13
C THR A 322 2.63 -12.73 -24.75
N GLY A 323 3.54 -13.65 -24.44
CA GLY A 323 4.93 -13.36 -24.07
C GLY A 323 5.10 -12.57 -22.76
N ALA A 324 4.06 -12.42 -21.95
CA ALA A 324 4.15 -11.74 -20.66
C ALA A 324 4.97 -12.54 -19.65
N ASN A 325 5.56 -11.85 -18.67
CA ASN A 325 6.23 -12.47 -17.54
C ASN A 325 5.31 -12.47 -16.32
N LEU A 326 4.89 -13.63 -15.83
CA LEU A 326 4.01 -13.80 -14.68
C LEU A 326 4.72 -14.48 -13.51
N THR A 327 6.06 -14.49 -13.48
CA THR A 327 6.81 -15.19 -12.43
C THR A 327 6.41 -14.71 -11.04
N GLY A 328 5.98 -15.62 -10.16
CA GLY A 328 5.58 -15.29 -8.79
C GLY A 328 4.31 -14.47 -8.65
N ILE A 329 3.51 -14.31 -9.72
CA ILE A 329 2.19 -13.68 -9.60
C ILE A 329 1.28 -14.51 -8.68
N ASN A 330 0.47 -13.83 -7.87
CA ASN A 330 -0.61 -14.46 -7.12
C ASN A 330 -1.93 -14.36 -7.89
N LEU A 331 -2.48 -15.50 -8.34
CA LEU A 331 -3.73 -15.58 -9.12
C LEU A 331 -4.89 -16.22 -8.34
N TYR A 332 -4.83 -16.25 -7.01
CA TYR A 332 -5.89 -16.84 -6.20
C TYR A 332 -7.26 -16.19 -6.48
N LYS A 333 -8.28 -17.01 -6.76
CA LYS A 333 -9.64 -16.58 -7.12
C LYS A 333 -9.77 -15.70 -8.37
N THR A 334 -8.82 -15.82 -9.30
CA THR A 334 -8.85 -15.04 -10.55
C THR A 334 -9.46 -15.81 -11.72
N SER A 335 -10.35 -15.13 -12.44
CA SER A 335 -10.91 -15.64 -13.71
C SER A 335 -9.92 -15.48 -14.86
N LEU A 336 -9.56 -16.58 -15.53
CA LEU A 336 -8.62 -16.67 -16.66
C LEU A 336 -9.32 -17.20 -17.94
N GLY A 337 -10.65 -17.11 -18.02
CA GLY A 337 -11.41 -17.69 -19.13
C GLY A 337 -11.05 -17.05 -20.47
N ASN A 338 -10.73 -17.87 -21.48
CA ASN A 338 -10.31 -17.42 -22.82
C ASN A 338 -9.06 -16.51 -22.85
N VAL A 339 -8.23 -16.53 -21.80
CA VAL A 339 -6.99 -15.74 -21.77
C VAL A 339 -5.97 -16.29 -22.77
N ASP A 340 -5.22 -15.42 -23.44
CA ASP A 340 -4.09 -15.82 -24.28
C ASP A 340 -2.77 -15.65 -23.54
N LEU A 341 -2.23 -16.76 -23.03
CA LEU A 341 -0.94 -16.86 -22.34
C LEU A 341 0.15 -17.44 -23.25
N SER A 342 -0.02 -17.36 -24.58
CA SER A 342 0.94 -17.97 -25.49
C SER A 342 2.34 -17.37 -25.33
N GLY A 343 3.35 -18.23 -25.21
CA GLY A 343 4.74 -17.80 -24.95
C GLY A 343 4.99 -17.15 -23.58
N ALA A 344 3.99 -17.09 -22.68
CA ALA A 344 4.14 -16.44 -21.38
C ALA A 344 5.04 -17.25 -20.43
N ASN A 345 5.72 -16.55 -19.51
CA ASN A 345 6.49 -17.17 -18.45
C ASN A 345 5.65 -17.32 -17.17
N LEU A 346 5.24 -18.54 -16.84
CA LEU A 346 4.44 -18.88 -15.66
C LEU A 346 5.26 -19.61 -14.60
N THR A 347 6.58 -19.45 -14.58
CA THR A 347 7.44 -20.20 -13.68
C THR A 347 7.02 -20.00 -12.21
N GLY A 348 6.75 -21.11 -11.51
CA GLY A 348 6.39 -21.08 -10.09
C GLY A 348 4.97 -20.61 -9.76
N VAL A 349 4.12 -20.37 -10.78
CA VAL A 349 2.76 -19.87 -10.58
C VAL A 349 1.82 -20.99 -10.12
N VAL A 350 0.89 -20.63 -9.21
CA VAL A 350 -0.25 -21.48 -8.85
C VAL A 350 -1.40 -21.21 -9.82
N LEU A 351 -1.86 -22.27 -10.51
CA LEU A 351 -2.90 -22.23 -11.52
C LEU A 351 -4.12 -23.00 -11.05
N TYR A 352 -5.28 -22.36 -11.14
CA TYR A 352 -6.57 -22.96 -10.82
C TYR A 352 -7.31 -23.24 -12.12
N TRP A 353 -7.22 -24.48 -12.61
CA TRP A 353 -7.67 -24.82 -13.96
C TRP A 353 -9.17 -24.64 -14.19
N GLU A 354 -9.96 -24.72 -13.13
CA GLU A 354 -11.40 -24.41 -13.10
C GLU A 354 -11.73 -22.98 -13.56
N TRP A 355 -10.77 -22.06 -13.48
CA TRP A 355 -10.93 -20.68 -13.96
C TRP A 355 -10.29 -20.41 -15.32
N MET A 356 -9.71 -21.44 -15.96
CA MET A 356 -8.92 -21.32 -17.20
C MET A 356 -9.63 -21.87 -18.45
N SER A 357 -10.95 -22.03 -18.44
CA SER A 357 -11.70 -22.52 -19.60
C SER A 357 -11.41 -21.68 -20.85
N GLY A 358 -11.00 -22.31 -21.95
CA GLY A 358 -10.65 -21.63 -23.21
C GLY A 358 -9.27 -20.98 -23.23
N ALA A 359 -8.45 -21.10 -22.18
CA ALA A 359 -7.13 -20.48 -22.14
C ALA A 359 -6.16 -21.08 -23.18
N ASN A 360 -5.30 -20.24 -23.73
CA ASN A 360 -4.22 -20.65 -24.63
C ASN A 360 -2.86 -20.57 -23.92
N LEU A 361 -2.21 -21.71 -23.72
CA LEU A 361 -0.86 -21.81 -23.14
C LEU A 361 0.19 -22.30 -24.14
N SER A 362 -0.09 -22.22 -25.45
CA SER A 362 0.88 -22.59 -26.50
C SER A 362 2.20 -21.85 -26.32
N GLY A 363 3.33 -22.56 -26.24
CA GLY A 363 4.64 -21.95 -26.02
C GLY A 363 4.93 -21.45 -24.60
N ALA A 364 4.00 -21.62 -23.65
CA ALA A 364 4.20 -21.12 -22.30
C ALA A 364 5.28 -21.91 -21.54
N ASN A 365 5.95 -21.23 -20.61
CA ASN A 365 6.88 -21.86 -19.67
C ASN A 365 6.16 -22.20 -18.36
N LEU A 366 5.84 -23.48 -18.16
CA LEU A 366 5.11 -24.03 -17.02
C LEU A 366 6.00 -24.66 -15.95
N LYS A 367 7.32 -24.42 -16.01
CA LYS A 367 8.26 -24.99 -15.04
C LYS A 367 7.88 -24.60 -13.61
N ASN A 368 7.92 -25.58 -12.71
CA ASN A 368 7.58 -25.38 -11.29
C ASN A 368 6.14 -24.86 -11.04
N THR A 369 5.23 -24.91 -12.02
CA THR A 369 3.82 -24.53 -11.78
C THR A 369 3.15 -25.56 -10.89
N TYR A 370 2.24 -25.10 -10.04
CA TYR A 370 1.34 -25.95 -9.26
C TYR A 370 -0.07 -25.75 -9.77
N TRP A 371 -0.67 -26.82 -10.28
CA TRP A 371 -2.06 -26.81 -10.68
C TRP A 371 -2.87 -27.25 -9.46
N ASP A 372 -3.83 -26.45 -8.98
CA ASP A 372 -4.71 -26.74 -7.84
C ASP A 372 -6.19 -26.88 -8.22
N SER A 373 -6.97 -27.64 -7.43
CA SER A 373 -8.43 -27.78 -7.62
C SER A 373 -9.23 -28.12 -6.38
N SER A 374 -10.51 -27.79 -6.44
CA SER A 374 -11.54 -28.28 -5.53
C SER A 374 -12.52 -29.27 -6.19
N ASP A 375 -12.05 -30.38 -6.79
CA ASP A 375 -12.89 -31.54 -7.25
C ASP A 375 -13.30 -31.63 -8.74
N GLY A 376 -12.52 -31.10 -9.69
CA GLY A 376 -12.83 -31.18 -11.13
C GLY A 376 -12.10 -32.30 -11.89
N ASP A 377 -12.79 -32.99 -12.81
CA ASP A 377 -12.18 -33.85 -13.84
C ASP A 377 -11.57 -32.96 -14.95
N PRO A 378 -10.24 -32.98 -15.15
CA PRO A 378 -9.57 -32.15 -16.16
C PRO A 378 -9.93 -32.56 -17.62
N SER A 379 -10.67 -33.64 -17.84
CA SER A 379 -11.03 -34.13 -19.18
C SER A 379 -11.98 -33.20 -19.95
N GLU A 380 -12.65 -32.26 -19.28
CA GLU A 380 -13.51 -31.24 -19.92
C GLU A 380 -12.80 -29.90 -20.19
N LEU A 381 -11.50 -29.80 -19.88
CA LEU A 381 -10.77 -28.54 -20.03
C LEU A 381 -10.50 -28.21 -21.49
N SER A 382 -11.04 -27.08 -21.93
CA SER A 382 -10.72 -26.48 -23.24
C SER A 382 -9.46 -25.61 -23.17
N ILE A 383 -8.36 -26.17 -22.66
CA ILE A 383 -7.07 -25.49 -22.61
C ILE A 383 -6.23 -25.90 -23.82
N THR A 384 -5.68 -24.92 -24.53
CA THR A 384 -4.83 -25.17 -25.70
C THR A 384 -3.37 -25.18 -25.31
N PHE A 385 -2.63 -26.19 -25.77
CA PHE A 385 -1.19 -26.31 -25.66
C PHE A 385 -0.58 -26.64 -27.03
N ASP A 386 0.74 -26.53 -27.14
CA ASP A 386 1.50 -27.01 -28.30
C ASP A 386 2.87 -27.57 -27.89
N THR A 387 3.63 -28.08 -28.87
CA THR A 387 4.97 -28.66 -28.66
C THR A 387 6.02 -27.68 -28.16
N SER A 388 5.76 -26.37 -28.23
CA SER A 388 6.64 -25.35 -27.68
C SER A 388 6.35 -25.02 -26.22
N THR A 389 5.27 -25.56 -25.65
CA THR A 389 4.94 -25.44 -24.23
C THR A 389 5.86 -26.34 -23.42
N ILE A 390 6.51 -25.79 -22.39
CA ILE A 390 7.57 -26.50 -21.65
C ILE A 390 7.22 -26.68 -20.17
N TYR A 391 7.62 -27.82 -19.59
CA TYR A 391 7.47 -28.13 -18.18
C TYR A 391 8.70 -28.88 -17.65
N ASN A 392 8.82 -29.08 -16.34
CA ASN A 392 9.93 -29.82 -15.74
C ASN A 392 9.46 -30.80 -14.65
N GLN A 393 10.43 -31.45 -13.98
CA GLN A 393 10.17 -32.44 -12.92
C GLN A 393 9.44 -31.88 -11.68
N TRP A 394 9.39 -30.55 -11.54
CA TRP A 394 8.74 -29.87 -10.43
C TRP A 394 7.35 -29.33 -10.79
N THR A 395 6.97 -29.34 -12.07
CA THR A 395 5.61 -29.01 -12.48
C THR A 395 4.63 -30.06 -11.94
N ARG A 396 3.59 -29.60 -11.23
CA ARG A 396 2.53 -30.45 -10.66
C ARG A 396 1.25 -30.24 -11.45
N PHE A 397 0.95 -31.19 -12.33
CA PHE A 397 -0.29 -31.19 -13.11
C PHE A 397 -1.45 -31.82 -12.33
N PRO A 398 -2.71 -31.57 -12.74
CA PRO A 398 -3.88 -32.23 -12.18
C PRO A 398 -3.77 -33.76 -12.26
N THR A 399 -4.38 -34.46 -11.30
CA THR A 399 -4.48 -35.93 -11.34
C THR A 399 -5.13 -36.39 -12.65
N GLY A 400 -4.48 -37.32 -13.35
CA GLY A 400 -4.96 -37.86 -14.64
C GLY A 400 -4.58 -37.05 -15.87
N PHE A 401 -3.95 -35.89 -15.72
CA PHE A 401 -3.40 -35.13 -16.84
C PHE A 401 -2.07 -35.74 -17.33
N ASP A 402 -2.02 -36.13 -18.61
CA ASP A 402 -0.77 -36.56 -19.26
C ASP A 402 -0.19 -35.41 -20.09
N PRO A 403 0.89 -34.74 -19.62
CA PRO A 403 1.48 -33.61 -20.34
C PRO A 403 2.08 -34.02 -21.69
N VAL A 404 2.57 -35.25 -21.84
CA VAL A 404 3.15 -35.73 -23.10
C VAL A 404 2.06 -35.97 -24.13
N ALA A 405 0.95 -36.59 -23.72
CA ALA A 405 -0.22 -36.77 -24.59
C ALA A 405 -0.87 -35.43 -24.99
N ALA A 406 -0.83 -34.44 -24.10
CA ALA A 406 -1.25 -33.07 -24.38
C ALA A 406 -0.25 -32.28 -25.26
N GLY A 407 0.89 -32.88 -25.62
CA GLY A 407 1.86 -32.32 -26.55
C GLY A 407 2.92 -31.43 -25.91
N LEU A 408 3.03 -31.36 -24.59
CA LEU A 408 4.01 -30.53 -23.90
C LEU A 408 5.41 -31.16 -23.97
N THR A 409 6.43 -30.30 -24.01
CA THR A 409 7.84 -30.72 -24.05
C THR A 409 8.47 -30.68 -22.66
N PHE A 410 8.99 -31.82 -22.20
CA PHE A 410 9.76 -31.90 -20.97
C PHE A 410 11.14 -31.22 -21.13
N MET A 411 11.42 -30.23 -20.29
CA MET A 411 12.70 -29.54 -20.20
C MET A 411 13.18 -29.53 -18.74
N PRO A 412 14.08 -30.44 -18.33
CA PRO A 412 14.52 -30.53 -16.95
C PRO A 412 15.21 -29.24 -16.52
N SER A 413 14.91 -28.77 -15.31
CA SER A 413 15.73 -27.74 -14.68
C SER A 413 16.99 -28.39 -14.12
N PRO A 414 18.16 -27.72 -14.16
CA PRO A 414 19.33 -28.18 -13.43
C PRO A 414 18.90 -28.46 -12.00
N ILE A 415 19.15 -29.67 -11.52
CA ILE A 415 19.12 -29.93 -10.08
C ILE A 415 20.33 -29.12 -9.58
N GLY A 416 20.10 -27.93 -9.01
CA GLY A 416 21.11 -27.36 -8.13
C GLY A 416 21.38 -28.41 -7.07
N ASP A 417 22.65 -28.72 -6.81
CA ASP A 417 23.02 -29.59 -5.68
C ASP A 417 22.36 -29.00 -4.43
N PHE A 418 21.24 -29.59 -3.99
CA PHE A 418 20.74 -29.36 -2.65
C PHE A 418 21.69 -30.10 -1.73
N ASN A 419 22.76 -29.41 -1.34
CA ASN A 419 23.64 -29.89 -0.29
C ASN A 419 22.95 -29.57 1.04
N ALA A 420 22.75 -30.57 1.88
CA ALA A 420 22.08 -30.43 3.19
C ALA A 420 22.76 -29.43 4.15
N ASP A 421 23.91 -28.88 3.78
CA ASP A 421 24.64 -27.84 4.52
C ASP A 421 24.28 -26.40 4.11
N ASP A 422 23.59 -26.19 2.98
CA ASP A 422 23.17 -24.85 2.57
C ASP A 422 21.88 -24.49 3.31
N ARG A 423 22.05 -23.70 4.39
CA ARG A 423 20.95 -23.12 5.16
C ARG A 423 19.95 -22.47 4.22
N LEU A 424 18.74 -23.02 4.19
CA LEU A 424 17.57 -22.44 3.52
C LEU A 424 17.48 -20.96 3.89
N ASP A 425 17.55 -20.09 2.88
CA ASP A 425 17.41 -18.66 3.12
C ASP A 425 15.93 -18.26 3.24
N HIS A 426 15.69 -16.99 3.58
CA HIS A 426 14.34 -16.47 3.78
C HIS A 426 13.49 -16.53 2.49
N ALA A 427 14.10 -16.53 1.30
CA ALA A 427 13.41 -16.61 0.02
C ALA A 427 12.99 -18.05 -0.28
N ASP A 428 13.84 -19.03 0.03
CA ASP A 428 13.52 -20.47 -0.09
C ASP A 428 12.42 -20.88 0.90
N LEU A 429 12.47 -20.39 2.14
CA LEU A 429 11.42 -20.59 3.14
C LEU A 429 10.11 -19.89 2.75
N SER A 430 10.18 -18.68 2.18
CA SER A 430 8.97 -17.97 1.69
C SER A 430 8.32 -18.70 0.51
N LEU A 431 9.13 -19.30 -0.38
CA LEU A 431 8.67 -20.17 -1.45
C LEU A 431 8.01 -21.45 -0.90
N LEU A 432 8.55 -22.02 0.19
CA LEU A 432 8.01 -23.20 0.86
C LEU A 432 6.70 -22.91 1.62
N ILE A 433 6.61 -21.74 2.28
CA ILE A 433 5.43 -21.27 3.02
C ILE A 433 4.29 -20.93 2.05
N ALA A 434 4.59 -20.36 0.88
CA ALA A 434 3.61 -20.14 -0.18
C ALA A 434 3.12 -21.45 -0.84
N ARG A 435 3.78 -22.59 -0.57
CA ARG A 435 3.51 -23.93 -1.12
C ARG A 435 2.78 -24.90 -0.18
N GLY A 436 2.26 -24.43 0.97
CA GLY A 436 1.44 -25.27 1.85
C GLY A 436 0.03 -25.54 1.29
N PRO A 437 -0.59 -26.69 1.59
CA PRO A 437 -1.92 -27.01 1.09
C PRO A 437 -2.98 -26.08 1.70
N SER A 438 -4.01 -25.82 0.91
CA SER A 438 -5.22 -25.08 1.28
C SER A 438 -5.81 -25.63 2.60
N HIS A 439 -5.82 -24.78 3.64
CA HIS A 439 -6.41 -24.93 4.99
C HIS A 439 -5.48 -25.40 6.13
N ARG A 440 -4.91 -24.43 6.87
CA ARG A 440 -5.13 -24.17 8.33
C ARG A 440 -3.99 -23.31 8.90
N PRO A 441 -4.16 -21.98 9.01
CA PRO A 441 -3.22 -21.12 9.75
C PRO A 441 -3.30 -21.29 11.28
N GLU A 442 -4.15 -22.19 11.80
CA GLU A 442 -4.51 -22.30 13.22
C GLU A 442 -3.81 -23.47 13.96
N MET A 443 -2.74 -24.08 13.41
CA MET A 443 -2.05 -25.22 14.06
C MET A 443 -0.55 -25.02 14.33
N LEU A 444 -0.02 -23.81 14.20
CA LEU A 444 1.31 -23.48 14.73
C LEU A 444 1.10 -22.65 16.00
N ASP A 445 0.91 -23.33 17.13
CA ASP A 445 0.86 -22.66 18.43
C ASP A 445 2.25 -22.06 18.68
N LEU A 446 2.31 -20.73 18.57
CA LEU A 446 3.53 -19.98 18.87
C LEU A 446 3.74 -20.02 20.39
N ASN A 447 4.95 -20.38 20.80
CA ASN A 447 5.42 -20.15 22.16
C ASN A 447 5.30 -18.65 22.48
N ALA A 448 5.28 -18.30 23.77
CA ALA A 448 5.13 -16.91 24.23
C ALA A 448 6.23 -15.95 23.74
N ASP A 449 7.34 -16.47 23.20
CA ASP A 449 8.45 -15.74 22.60
C ASP A 449 8.36 -15.62 21.06
N GLY A 450 7.28 -16.12 20.45
CA GLY A 450 7.05 -16.08 19.01
C GLY A 450 7.72 -17.20 18.22
N THR A 451 8.30 -18.21 18.88
CA THR A 451 8.88 -19.39 18.22
C THR A 451 7.85 -20.50 18.04
N VAL A 452 8.01 -21.34 17.02
CA VAL A 452 7.19 -22.54 16.79
C VAL A 452 7.82 -23.73 17.52
N SER A 453 7.01 -24.59 18.15
CA SER A 453 7.53 -25.78 18.82
C SER A 453 8.12 -26.78 17.82
N GLN A 454 9.21 -27.47 18.19
CA GLN A 454 9.85 -28.46 17.32
C GLN A 454 8.90 -29.61 16.94
N GLU A 455 7.96 -29.93 17.83
CA GLU A 455 6.95 -30.96 17.61
C GLU A 455 5.94 -30.54 16.53
N ASP A 456 5.45 -29.30 16.57
CA ASP A 456 4.55 -28.75 15.54
C ASP A 456 5.27 -28.56 14.20
N LEU A 457 6.55 -28.18 14.24
CA LEU A 457 7.37 -28.03 13.04
C LEU A 457 7.65 -29.38 12.37
N ASN A 458 7.89 -30.43 13.17
CA ASN A 458 8.06 -31.79 12.66
C ASN A 458 6.75 -32.36 12.10
N ILE A 459 5.60 -32.07 12.73
CA ILE A 459 4.28 -32.44 12.19
C ILE A 459 4.03 -31.73 10.85
N TRP A 460 4.32 -30.43 10.77
CA TRP A 460 4.16 -29.64 9.56
C TRP A 460 5.06 -30.13 8.40
N VAL A 461 6.33 -30.41 8.68
CA VAL A 461 7.28 -30.99 7.70
C VAL A 461 6.85 -32.40 7.29
N HIS A 462 6.38 -33.23 8.23
CA HIS A 462 5.89 -34.57 7.93
C HIS A 462 4.65 -34.54 7.02
N ASP A 463 3.71 -33.63 7.27
CA ASP A 463 2.51 -33.45 6.43
C ASP A 463 2.88 -32.90 5.03
N LEU A 464 3.86 -31.98 4.98
CA LEU A 464 4.43 -31.48 3.73
C LEU A 464 5.05 -32.64 2.92
N VAL A 465 5.90 -33.45 3.54
CA VAL A 465 6.60 -34.58 2.90
C VAL A 465 5.63 -35.70 2.50
N SER A 466 4.65 -36.06 3.32
CA SER A 466 3.65 -37.08 2.96
C SER A 466 2.79 -36.64 1.77
N THR A 467 2.47 -35.34 1.69
CA THR A 467 1.74 -34.73 0.57
C THR A 467 2.57 -34.73 -0.73
N PHE A 468 3.89 -34.59 -0.63
CA PHE A 468 4.77 -34.57 -1.81
C PHE A 468 5.21 -35.96 -2.31
N PHE A 469 5.19 -37.00 -1.47
CA PHE A 469 5.75 -38.33 -1.80
C PHE A 469 4.79 -39.51 -1.59
N GLY A 470 3.56 -39.29 -1.09
CA GLY A 470 2.62 -40.34 -0.67
C GLY A 470 3.04 -40.99 0.66
N ASP A 471 2.15 -41.77 1.30
CA ASP A 471 2.41 -42.52 2.56
C ASP A 471 3.55 -43.54 2.39
N ALA A 472 4.77 -43.05 2.24
CA ALA A 472 5.97 -43.81 2.53
C ALA A 472 6.04 -43.88 4.06
N ASN A 473 6.01 -45.10 4.58
CA ASN A 473 6.14 -45.39 6.01
C ASN A 473 7.52 -44.90 6.49
N LEU A 474 7.61 -43.63 6.90
CA LEU A 474 8.82 -42.99 7.40
C LEU A 474 8.89 -43.18 8.92
N ASP A 475 9.17 -44.41 9.35
CA ASP A 475 9.41 -44.76 10.76
C ASP A 475 10.80 -44.28 11.25
N GLY A 476 11.24 -43.08 10.87
CA GLY A 476 12.53 -42.49 11.24
C GLY A 476 12.36 -41.13 11.89
N GLU A 477 12.77 -40.97 13.15
CA GLU A 477 12.87 -39.67 13.81
C GLU A 477 13.84 -38.77 13.04
N PHE A 478 13.32 -37.69 12.43
CA PHE A 478 14.14 -36.63 11.83
C PHE A 478 14.81 -35.83 12.95
N ASN A 479 16.15 -35.83 12.96
CA ASN A 479 16.93 -35.00 13.86
C ASN A 479 17.21 -33.65 13.20
N SER A 480 17.46 -32.60 13.99
CA SER A 480 17.48 -31.19 13.57
C SER A 480 18.58 -30.77 12.57
N SER A 481 19.19 -31.71 11.85
CA SER A 481 20.26 -31.51 10.88
C SER A 481 19.99 -32.11 9.50
N ASP A 482 18.83 -32.75 9.28
CA ASP A 482 18.46 -33.36 7.99
C ASP A 482 17.35 -32.59 7.28
#